data_AF-A0A945N027-F1
#
_entry.id   AF-A0A945N027-F1
#
_cell.length_a   1.000
_cell.length_b   1.000
_cell.length_c   1.000
_cell.angle_alpha   90.00
_cell.angle_beta   90.00
_cell.angle_gamma   90.00
#
_symmetry.space_group_name_H-M   'P 1'
#
loop_
_entity.id
_entity.type
_entity.pdbx_description
1 polymer ?
#
loop_
_entity_poly.entity_id
_entity_poly.type
_entity_poly.pdbx_seq_one_letter_code
_entity_poly.pdbx_strand_id
1 'polypeptide(L)'
;MTGKDKEQLPFLMASLKEVQDTVRAYDLKSQIVGVGYIFAINIIFNLGSGISNTPEMNAVMVTAAWLVFIFPIALFGAVLYPSRKMAPKLGEQGSHALRTFYVQPERIHDVDAYLADVDASDVKKELAYEILRTAGLREIKRRRFLRALWVAAMSFMILFFGQLLRAGNFFTSGQ
;
A
#
# COMPACT_ATOMS: atom_id res chain seq x y z
N MET A 1 -6.49 -25.80 -29.68
CA MET A 1 -7.25 -24.71 -29.03
C MET A 1 -8.70 -24.79 -29.46
N THR A 2 -9.59 -25.14 -28.54
CA THR A 2 -11.05 -25.12 -28.74
C THR A 2 -11.56 -23.68 -28.89
N GLY A 3 -12.71 -23.48 -29.56
CA GLY A 3 -13.30 -22.15 -29.78
C GLY A 3 -13.48 -21.32 -28.49
N LYS A 4 -13.83 -21.98 -27.38
CA LYS A 4 -13.89 -21.37 -26.03
C LYS A 4 -12.55 -20.82 -25.53
N ASP A 5 -11.43 -21.40 -25.93
CA ASP A 5 -10.10 -20.97 -25.47
C ASP A 5 -9.72 -19.62 -26.06
N LYS A 6 -10.17 -19.35 -27.30
CA LYS A 6 -9.89 -18.09 -28.00
C LYS A 6 -10.59 -16.88 -27.37
N GLU A 7 -11.73 -17.08 -26.72
CA GLU A 7 -12.45 -16.01 -25.99
C GLU A 7 -11.99 -15.89 -24.53
N GLN A 8 -11.64 -17.00 -23.89
CA GLN A 8 -11.22 -17.01 -22.49
C GLN A 8 -9.82 -16.45 -22.27
N LEU A 9 -8.88 -16.66 -23.20
CA LEU A 9 -7.50 -16.16 -23.07
C LEU A 9 -7.45 -14.62 -23.00
N PRO A 10 -8.10 -13.88 -23.92
CA PRO A 10 -8.15 -12.41 -23.85
C PRO A 10 -8.79 -11.92 -22.55
N PHE A 11 -9.86 -12.58 -22.09
CA PHE A 11 -10.50 -12.24 -20.82
C PHE A 11 -9.55 -12.41 -19.62
N LEU A 12 -8.81 -13.52 -19.56
CA LEU A 12 -7.82 -13.76 -18.50
C LEU A 12 -6.66 -12.76 -18.56
N MET A 13 -6.17 -12.42 -19.75
CA MET A 13 -5.14 -11.38 -19.91
C MET A 13 -5.63 -10.00 -19.47
N ALA A 14 -6.87 -9.63 -19.83
CA ALA A 14 -7.48 -8.38 -19.38
C ALA A 14 -7.63 -8.35 -17.85
N SER A 15 -8.06 -9.45 -17.25
CA SER A 15 -8.18 -9.58 -15.79
C SER A 15 -6.81 -9.46 -15.10
N LEU A 16 -5.78 -10.10 -15.63
CA LEU A 16 -4.42 -9.98 -15.10
C LEU A 16 -3.91 -8.54 -15.16
N LYS A 17 -4.11 -7.86 -16.29
CA LYS A 17 -3.76 -6.46 -16.47
C LYS A 17 -4.48 -5.56 -15.46
N GLU A 18 -5.79 -5.73 -15.31
CA GLU A 18 -6.59 -4.94 -14.36
C GLU A 18 -6.08 -5.09 -12.92
N VAL A 19 -5.76 -6.33 -12.50
CA VAL A 19 -5.24 -6.59 -11.15
C VAL A 19 -3.84 -5.97 -10.97
N GLN A 20 -2.97 -6.04 -11.97
CA GLN A 20 -1.65 -5.38 -11.92
C GLN A 20 -1.76 -3.85 -11.85
N ASP A 21 -2.63 -3.26 -12.67
CA ASP A 21 -2.88 -1.82 -12.68
C ASP A 21 -3.45 -1.37 -11.33
N THR A 22 -4.36 -2.17 -10.73
CA THR A 22 -4.89 -1.90 -9.39
C THR A 22 -3.81 -1.97 -8.30
N VAL A 23 -2.87 -2.91 -8.39
CA VAL A 23 -1.73 -2.99 -7.44
C VAL A 23 -0.87 -1.73 -7.51
N ARG A 24 -0.56 -1.25 -8.73
CA ARG A 24 0.19 0.00 -8.94
C ARG A 24 -0.60 1.23 -8.48
N ALA A 25 -1.92 1.22 -8.65
CA ALA A 25 -2.77 2.30 -8.18
C ALA A 25 -2.69 2.49 -6.66
N TYR A 26 -2.50 1.43 -5.86
CA TYR A 26 -2.29 1.57 -4.41
C TYR A 26 -0.94 2.23 -4.07
N ASP A 27 0.10 2.02 -4.87
CA ASP A 27 1.39 2.70 -4.69
C ASP A 27 1.23 4.20 -4.92
N LEU A 28 0.57 4.57 -6.02
CA LEU A 28 0.29 5.96 -6.35
C LEU A 28 -0.61 6.63 -5.30
N LYS A 29 -1.69 5.95 -4.88
CA LYS A 29 -2.56 6.45 -3.80
C LYS A 29 -1.78 6.70 -2.52
N SER A 30 -0.88 5.79 -2.14
CA SER A 30 -0.06 5.93 -0.94
C SER A 30 0.88 7.13 -1.04
N GLN A 31 1.53 7.33 -2.19
CA GLN A 31 2.42 8.46 -2.43
C GLN A 31 1.67 9.79 -2.37
N ILE A 32 0.55 9.91 -3.09
CA ILE A 32 -0.25 11.15 -3.13
C ILE A 32 -0.77 11.50 -1.73
N VAL A 33 -1.33 10.52 -1.01
CA VAL A 33 -1.87 10.77 0.34
C VAL A 33 -0.74 11.06 1.33
N GLY A 34 0.40 10.38 1.22
CA GLY A 34 1.58 10.66 2.06
C GLY A 34 2.10 12.09 1.88
N VAL A 35 2.23 12.57 0.64
CA VAL A 35 2.61 13.96 0.34
C VAL A 35 1.56 14.94 0.86
N GLY A 36 0.27 14.65 0.62
CA GLY A 36 -0.83 15.47 1.12
C GLY A 36 -0.86 15.57 2.65
N TYR A 37 -0.53 14.48 3.35
CA TYR A 37 -0.42 14.46 4.80
C TYR A 37 0.67 15.38 5.33
N ILE A 38 1.87 15.33 4.74
CA ILE A 38 3.01 16.21 5.08
C ILE A 38 2.63 17.68 4.87
N PHE A 39 2.00 17.98 3.74
CA PHE A 39 1.55 19.34 3.41
C PHE A 39 0.50 19.85 4.39
N ALA A 40 -0.50 19.04 4.72
CA ALA A 40 -1.56 19.40 5.66
C ALA A 40 -1.01 19.66 7.08
N ILE A 41 -0.05 18.85 7.56
CA ILE A 41 0.63 19.12 8.83
C ILE A 41 1.30 20.50 8.83
N ASN A 42 2.00 20.84 7.74
CA ASN A 42 2.68 22.13 7.64
C ASN A 42 1.68 23.30 7.73
N ILE A 43 0.53 23.19 7.07
CA ILE A 43 -0.55 24.20 7.20
C ILE A 43 -1.05 24.28 8.64
N ILE A 44 -1.35 23.14 9.27
CA ILE A 44 -1.85 23.08 10.65
C ILE A 44 -0.87 23.74 11.63
N PHE A 45 0.44 23.54 11.44
CA PHE A 45 1.46 24.18 12.26
C PHE A 45 1.54 25.69 12.05
N ASN A 46 1.55 26.15 10.80
CA ASN A 46 1.60 27.57 10.50
C ASN A 46 0.37 28.30 11.04
N LEU A 47 -0.82 27.73 10.90
CA LEU A 47 -2.06 28.26 11.49
C LEU A 47 -2.01 28.24 13.03
N GLY A 48 -1.51 27.15 13.61
CA GLY A 48 -1.42 27.00 15.07
C GLY A 48 -0.40 27.93 15.73
N SER A 49 0.61 28.41 14.99
CA SER A 49 1.64 29.31 15.52
C SER A 49 1.11 30.71 15.90
N GLY A 50 -0.04 31.11 15.36
CA GLY A 50 -0.71 32.36 15.71
C GLY A 50 -1.43 32.33 17.06
N ILE A 51 -1.53 31.17 17.72
CA ILE A 51 -2.19 31.00 19.02
C ILE A 51 -1.12 31.13 20.12
N SER A 52 -1.11 32.26 20.83
CA SER A 52 -0.02 32.68 21.75
C SER A 52 0.17 31.81 22.99
N ASN A 53 -0.78 30.93 23.31
CA ASN A 53 -0.64 29.99 24.43
C ASN A 53 0.18 28.78 24.01
N THR A 54 1.50 28.88 24.03
CA THR A 54 2.40 27.72 23.91
C THR A 54 2.57 27.09 25.28
N PRO A 55 1.94 25.94 25.58
CA PRO A 55 2.23 25.21 26.81
C PRO A 55 3.69 24.75 26.79
N GLU A 56 4.36 24.76 27.95
CA GLU A 56 5.69 24.18 28.10
C GLU A 56 5.64 22.70 27.70
N MET A 57 6.22 22.37 26.55
CA MET A 57 6.24 20.98 26.06
C MET A 57 7.37 20.22 26.76
N ASN A 58 7.00 19.31 27.65
CA ASN A 58 7.95 18.32 28.19
C ASN A 58 8.40 17.35 27.08
N ALA A 59 9.58 16.73 27.23
CA ALA A 59 10.16 15.76 26.31
C ALA A 59 9.17 14.67 25.88
N VAL A 60 8.33 14.17 26.78
CA VAL A 60 7.29 13.17 26.46
C VAL A 60 6.30 13.68 25.41
N MET A 61 5.84 14.94 25.53
CA MET A 61 4.92 15.55 24.55
C MET A 61 5.60 15.79 23.21
N VAL A 62 6.88 16.19 23.22
CA VAL A 62 7.67 16.36 21.99
C VAL A 62 7.82 15.02 21.27
N THR A 63 8.18 13.95 21.98
CA THR A 63 8.29 12.60 21.41
C THR A 63 6.94 12.11 20.86
N ALA A 64 5.84 12.31 21.61
CA ALA A 64 4.52 11.93 21.16
C ALA A 64 4.10 12.69 19.88
N ALA A 65 4.38 13.99 19.80
CA ALA A 65 4.13 14.78 18.60
C ALA A 65 4.94 14.25 17.39
N TRP A 66 6.22 13.95 17.59
CA TRP A 66 7.05 13.32 16.55
C TRP A 66 6.49 11.99 16.06
N LEU A 67 5.99 11.14 16.95
CA LEU A 67 5.33 9.89 16.56
C LEU A 67 4.07 10.14 15.73
N VAL A 68 3.25 11.12 16.11
CA VAL A 68 2.06 11.54 15.35
C VAL A 68 2.43 11.96 13.93
N PHE A 69 3.57 12.62 13.71
CA PHE A 69 4.01 13.01 12.37
C PHE A 69 4.66 11.89 11.57
N ILE A 70 5.61 11.18 12.17
CA ILE A 70 6.47 10.21 11.46
C ILE A 70 5.76 8.89 11.22
N PHE A 71 4.93 8.44 12.18
CA PHE A 71 4.32 7.12 12.11
C PHE A 71 3.38 6.94 10.90
N PRO A 72 2.48 7.90 10.56
CA PRO A 72 1.67 7.81 9.34
C PRO A 72 2.52 7.82 8.06
N ILE A 73 3.57 8.64 8.00
CA ILE A 73 4.49 8.73 6.84
C ILE A 73 5.16 7.38 6.61
N ALA A 74 5.68 6.76 7.69
CA ALA A 74 6.29 5.44 7.63
C ALA A 74 5.29 4.37 7.17
N LEU A 75 4.03 4.43 7.62
CA LEU A 75 2.98 3.50 7.19
C LEU A 75 2.63 3.65 5.70
N PHE A 76 2.56 4.88 5.16
CA PHE A 76 2.39 5.09 3.72
C PHE A 76 3.58 4.55 2.93
N GLY A 77 4.82 4.72 3.43
CA GLY A 77 6.00 4.06 2.86
C GLY A 77 5.89 2.53 2.89
N ALA A 78 5.38 1.95 3.98
CA ALA A 78 5.20 0.50 4.12
C ALA A 78 4.17 -0.11 3.16
N VAL A 79 3.31 0.69 2.52
CA VAL A 79 2.41 0.25 1.43
C VAL A 79 3.20 -0.11 0.17
N LEU A 80 4.37 0.53 -0.05
CA LEU A 80 5.23 0.30 -1.20
C LEU A 80 6.07 -0.99 -1.06
N TYR A 81 6.35 -1.39 0.19
CA TYR A 81 7.26 -2.50 0.49
C TYR A 81 6.77 -3.93 0.17
N PRO A 82 5.48 -4.31 0.23
CA PRO A 82 5.09 -5.69 -0.03
C PRO A 82 5.41 -6.02 -1.49
N SER A 83 6.49 -6.77 -1.65
CA SER A 83 6.93 -7.32 -2.91
C SER A 83 6.20 -8.64 -3.17
N ARG A 84 6.23 -9.11 -4.41
CA ARG A 84 5.59 -10.34 -4.90
C ARG A 84 6.02 -11.61 -4.12
N LYS A 85 7.12 -11.53 -3.36
CA LYS A 85 7.59 -12.56 -2.40
C LYS A 85 6.67 -12.74 -1.19
N MET A 86 5.91 -11.70 -0.81
CA MET A 86 4.97 -11.72 0.31
C MET A 86 3.54 -12.08 -0.11
N ALA A 87 3.28 -12.22 -1.41
CA ALA A 87 1.97 -12.62 -1.91
C ALA A 87 1.69 -14.08 -1.47
N PRO A 88 0.46 -14.38 -1.00
CA PRO A 88 0.11 -15.73 -0.57
C PRO A 88 0.34 -16.71 -1.72
N LYS A 89 1.07 -17.78 -1.43
CA LYS A 89 1.29 -18.87 -2.38
C LYS A 89 0.06 -19.78 -2.31
N LEU A 90 -0.93 -19.52 -3.14
CA LEU A 90 -2.06 -20.43 -3.25
C LEU A 90 -1.61 -21.73 -3.92
N GLY A 91 -1.72 -22.84 -3.19
CA GLY A 91 -1.61 -24.19 -3.76
C GLY A 91 -0.20 -24.70 -4.09
N GLU A 92 0.82 -24.41 -3.26
CA GLU A 92 2.15 -25.03 -3.43
C GLU A 92 2.15 -26.57 -3.42
N GLN A 93 1.05 -27.21 -2.99
CA GLN A 93 0.89 -28.67 -2.97
C GLN A 93 0.02 -29.25 -4.11
N GLY A 94 -0.47 -28.47 -5.07
CA GLY A 94 -1.36 -29.02 -6.13
C GLY A 94 -1.55 -28.20 -7.40
N SER A 95 -0.93 -27.01 -7.51
CA SER A 95 -0.97 -26.24 -8.75
C SER A 95 0.20 -26.65 -9.64
N HIS A 96 -0.06 -27.40 -10.72
CA HIS A 96 0.89 -27.73 -11.79
C HIS A 96 1.38 -26.50 -12.60
N ALA A 97 1.38 -25.30 -12.01
CA ALA A 97 1.90 -24.10 -12.64
C ALA A 97 3.44 -24.10 -12.57
N LEU A 98 4.09 -24.24 -13.73
CA LEU A 98 5.52 -24.17 -13.99
C LEU A 98 6.09 -22.74 -13.84
N ARG A 99 5.25 -21.72 -13.62
CA ARG A 99 5.62 -20.31 -13.37
C ARG A 99 6.32 -19.66 -14.55
N THR A 100 5.94 -20.05 -15.75
CA THR A 100 6.54 -19.62 -17.02
C THR A 100 6.16 -18.18 -17.38
N PHE A 101 4.98 -17.70 -16.97
CA PHE A 101 4.53 -16.33 -17.32
C PHE A 101 5.35 -15.22 -16.64
N TYR A 102 5.92 -15.49 -15.47
CA TYR A 102 6.72 -14.55 -14.71
C TYR A 102 8.00 -15.23 -14.25
N VAL A 103 8.95 -15.25 -15.18
CA VAL A 103 10.30 -15.79 -15.02
C VAL A 103 10.91 -15.32 -13.70
N GLN A 104 11.38 -16.30 -12.91
CA GLN A 104 12.27 -16.07 -11.78
C GLN A 104 13.68 -16.35 -12.29
N PRO A 105 14.52 -15.32 -12.55
CA PRO A 105 15.86 -15.52 -13.10
C PRO A 105 16.71 -16.46 -12.25
N GLU A 106 16.44 -16.52 -10.94
CA GLU A 106 17.15 -17.39 -10.00
C GLU A 106 16.86 -18.88 -10.18
N ARG A 107 15.83 -19.24 -10.98
CA ARG A 107 15.47 -20.63 -11.30
C ARG A 107 15.81 -21.04 -12.73
N ILE A 108 16.15 -20.09 -13.59
CA ILE A 108 16.46 -20.36 -14.99
C ILE A 108 17.96 -20.42 -15.16
N HIS A 109 18.48 -21.63 -15.26
CA HIS A 109 19.89 -21.89 -15.57
C HIS A 109 20.14 -22.00 -17.08
N ASP A 110 19.09 -22.28 -17.86
CA ASP A 110 19.15 -22.54 -19.29
C ASP A 110 17.86 -22.08 -20.00
N VAL A 111 18.01 -21.46 -21.18
CA VAL A 111 16.91 -20.93 -21.99
C VAL A 111 16.12 -22.06 -22.66
N ASP A 112 16.81 -23.12 -23.08
CA ASP A 112 16.15 -24.26 -23.73
C ASP A 112 15.28 -25.04 -22.73
N ALA A 113 15.75 -25.18 -21.49
CA ALA A 113 14.95 -25.70 -20.38
C ALA A 113 13.70 -24.84 -20.11
N TYR A 114 13.82 -23.51 -20.19
CA TYR A 114 12.67 -22.61 -20.05
C TYR A 114 11.67 -22.73 -21.21
N LEU A 115 12.14 -22.86 -22.45
CA LEU A 115 11.25 -23.06 -23.60
C LEU A 115 10.51 -24.40 -23.49
N ALA A 116 11.17 -25.46 -23.03
CA ALA A 116 10.52 -26.74 -22.74
C ALA A 116 9.44 -26.63 -21.66
N ASP A 117 9.69 -25.85 -20.59
CA ASP A 117 8.70 -25.59 -19.55
C ASP A 117 7.51 -24.77 -20.08
N VAL A 118 7.76 -23.80 -20.97
CA VAL A 118 6.70 -23.01 -21.63
C VAL A 118 5.80 -23.92 -22.45
N ASP A 119 6.39 -24.77 -23.29
CA ASP A 119 5.67 -25.70 -24.16
C ASP A 119 4.89 -26.77 -23.37
N ALA A 120 5.40 -27.18 -22.20
CA ALA A 120 4.72 -28.11 -21.30
C ALA A 120 3.63 -27.44 -20.44
N SER A 121 3.59 -26.11 -20.36
CA SER A 121 2.67 -25.39 -19.46
C SER A 121 1.27 -25.17 -20.03
N ASP A 122 0.25 -25.31 -19.18
CA ASP A 122 -1.10 -24.87 -19.51
C ASP A 122 -1.24 -23.37 -19.23
N VAL A 123 -1.24 -22.57 -20.30
CA VAL A 123 -1.33 -21.11 -20.26
C VAL A 123 -2.51 -20.62 -19.41
N LYS A 124 -3.64 -21.32 -19.39
CA LYS A 124 -4.81 -20.89 -18.58
C LYS A 124 -4.54 -21.07 -17.09
N LYS A 125 -3.91 -22.18 -16.70
CA LYS A 125 -3.55 -22.44 -15.30
C LYS A 125 -2.50 -21.45 -14.81
N GLU A 126 -1.51 -21.14 -15.65
CA GLU A 126 -0.51 -20.09 -15.38
C GLU A 126 -1.14 -18.71 -15.16
N LEU A 127 -1.99 -18.28 -16.10
CA LEU A 127 -2.67 -16.99 -15.99
C LEU A 127 -3.57 -16.94 -14.75
N ALA A 128 -4.35 -17.99 -14.47
CA ALA A 128 -5.20 -18.05 -13.29
C ALA A 128 -4.38 -17.98 -11.99
N TYR A 129 -3.26 -18.70 -11.92
CA TYR A 129 -2.35 -18.65 -10.79
C TYR A 129 -1.79 -17.23 -10.58
N GLU A 130 -1.37 -16.56 -11.65
CA GLU A 130 -0.83 -15.20 -11.57
C GLU A 130 -1.88 -14.16 -11.20
N ILE A 131 -3.11 -14.29 -11.69
CA ILE A 131 -4.23 -13.44 -11.29
C ILE A 131 -4.47 -13.58 -9.78
N LEU A 132 -4.57 -14.82 -9.27
CA LEU A 132 -4.81 -15.08 -7.85
C LEU A 132 -3.68 -14.54 -6.97
N ARG A 133 -2.43 -14.76 -7.36
CA ARG A 133 -1.26 -14.26 -6.63
C ARG A 133 -1.22 -12.74 -6.60
N THR A 134 -1.46 -12.09 -7.74
CA THR A 134 -1.47 -10.63 -7.86
C THR A 134 -2.66 -10.02 -7.11
N ALA A 135 -3.82 -10.69 -7.11
CA ALA A 135 -4.99 -10.29 -6.33
C ALA A 135 -4.74 -10.41 -4.82
N GLY A 136 -4.01 -11.43 -4.37
CA GLY A 136 -3.56 -11.54 -2.99
C GLY A 136 -2.63 -10.38 -2.58
N LEU A 137 -1.69 -10.01 -3.46
CA LEU A 137 -0.83 -8.85 -3.24
C LEU A 137 -1.63 -7.54 -3.15
N ARG A 138 -2.62 -7.37 -4.03
CA ARG A 138 -3.54 -6.23 -4.00
C ARG A 138 -4.23 -6.09 -2.63
N GLU A 139 -4.71 -7.19 -2.06
CA GLU A 139 -5.41 -7.16 -0.78
C GLU A 139 -4.46 -6.82 0.39
N ILE A 140 -3.20 -7.25 0.33
CA ILE A 140 -2.18 -6.84 1.30
C ILE A 140 -1.94 -5.32 1.21
N LYS A 141 -1.75 -4.78 0.00
CA LYS A 141 -1.56 -3.34 -0.20
C LYS A 141 -2.77 -2.53 0.26
N ARG A 142 -3.97 -2.96 -0.10
CA ARG A 142 -5.23 -2.35 0.36
C ARG A 142 -5.29 -2.26 1.88
N ARG A 143 -5.03 -3.37 2.58
CA ARG A 143 -5.06 -3.39 4.06
C ARG A 143 -4.01 -2.48 4.68
N ARG A 144 -2.79 -2.43 4.14
CA ARG A 144 -1.74 -1.52 4.63
C ARG A 144 -2.12 -0.05 4.37
N PHE A 145 -2.66 0.25 3.20
CA PHE A 145 -3.12 1.59 2.85
C PHE A 145 -4.24 2.06 3.77
N LEU A 146 -5.27 1.24 4.01
CA LEU A 146 -6.36 1.57 4.93
C LEU A 146 -5.87 1.80 6.37
N ARG A 147 -4.92 0.99 6.84
CA ARG A 147 -4.30 1.21 8.16
C ARG A 147 -3.56 2.54 8.22
N ALA A 148 -2.74 2.86 7.21
CA ALA A 148 -2.04 4.14 7.13
C ALA A 148 -3.03 5.32 7.14
N LEU A 149 -4.11 5.21 6.37
CA LEU A 149 -5.17 6.22 6.30
C LEU A 149 -5.86 6.44 7.65
N TRP A 150 -6.23 5.38 8.35
CA TRP A 150 -6.84 5.47 9.68
C TRP A 150 -5.91 6.12 10.70
N VAL A 151 -4.62 5.76 10.69
CA VAL A 151 -3.63 6.35 11.60
C VAL A 151 -3.40 7.83 11.28
N ALA A 152 -3.36 8.21 9.99
CA ALA A 152 -3.28 9.61 9.58
C ALA A 152 -4.51 10.42 10.03
N ALA A 153 -5.72 9.86 9.87
CA ALA A 153 -6.95 10.49 10.35
C ALA A 153 -6.95 10.69 11.87
N MET A 154 -6.54 9.67 12.63
CA MET A 154 -6.39 9.77 14.08
C MET A 154 -5.36 10.82 14.48
N SER A 155 -4.27 10.93 13.72
CA SER A 155 -3.24 11.95 13.93
C SER A 155 -3.81 13.36 13.77
N PHE A 156 -4.63 13.61 12.74
CA PHE A 156 -5.32 14.88 12.59
C PHE A 156 -6.33 15.15 13.70
N MET A 157 -7.08 14.14 14.16
CA MET A 157 -7.99 14.31 15.29
C MET A 157 -7.25 14.73 16.56
N ILE A 158 -6.10 14.10 16.87
CA ILE A 158 -5.26 14.47 18.01
C ILE A 158 -4.77 15.91 17.89
N LEU A 159 -4.27 16.31 16.72
CA LEU A 159 -3.81 17.67 16.47
C LEU A 159 -4.95 18.69 16.61
N PHE A 160 -6.13 18.37 16.08
CA PHE A 160 -7.32 19.21 16.15
C PHE A 160 -7.78 19.43 17.60
N PHE A 161 -7.94 18.36 18.39
CA PHE A 161 -8.28 18.49 19.81
C PHE A 161 -7.20 19.23 20.59
N GLY A 162 -5.92 18.98 20.30
CA GLY A 162 -4.81 19.70 20.90
C GLY A 162 -4.82 21.20 20.58
N GLN A 163 -5.31 21.61 19.41
CA GLN A 163 -5.51 23.03 19.08
C GLN A 163 -6.76 23.61 19.74
N LEU A 164 -7.89 22.88 19.75
CA LEU A 164 -9.12 23.30 20.43
C LEU A 164 -8.90 23.57 21.91
N LEU A 165 -8.21 22.68 22.63
CA LEU A 165 -7.90 22.88 24.04
C LEU A 165 -7.03 24.13 24.26
N ARG A 166 -6.07 24.38 23.36
CA ARG A 166 -5.19 25.56 23.41
C ARG A 166 -5.96 26.86 23.18
N ALA A 167 -6.88 26.85 22.21
CA ALA A 167 -7.76 27.96 21.90
C ALA A 167 -8.77 28.20 23.04
N GLY A 168 -9.36 27.14 23.62
CA GLY A 168 -10.25 27.24 24.78
C GLY A 168 -9.56 27.88 25.98
N ASN A 169 -8.33 27.46 26.28
CA ASN A 169 -7.52 28.07 27.34
C ASN A 169 -7.19 29.54 27.06
N PHE A 170 -6.99 29.93 25.80
CA PHE A 170 -6.78 31.32 25.38
C PHE A 170 -7.98 32.22 25.71
N PHE A 171 -9.21 31.74 25.49
CA PHE A 171 -10.41 32.51 25.84
C PHE A 171 -10.60 32.66 27.35
N THR A 172 -10.16 31.70 28.16
CA THR A 172 -10.30 31.77 29.63
C THR A 172 -9.20 32.56 30.32
N SER A 173 -7.99 32.64 29.74
CA SER A 173 -6.87 33.40 30.33
C SER A 173 -6.86 34.89 29.94
N GLY A 174 -7.80 35.33 29.10
CA GLY A 174 -7.95 36.72 28.65
C GLY A 174 -9.01 37.53 29.40
N GLN A 175 -9.58 36.99 30.49
CA GLN A 175 -10.43 37.73 31.43
C GLN A 175 -9.68 38.01 32.73
#